data_AF-A0A7W1W8F9-F1
#
_entry.id   AF-A0A7W1W8F9-F1
#
_cell.length_a   1.000
_cell.length_b   1.000
_cell.length_c   1.000
_cell.angle_alpha   90.00
_cell.angle_beta   90.00
_cell.angle_gamma   90.00
#
_symmetry.space_group_name_H-M   'P 1'
#
loop_
_entity.id
_entity.type
_entity.pdbx_description
1 polymer ?
#
loop_
_entity_poly.entity_id
_entity_poly.type
_entity_poly.pdbx_seq_one_letter_code
_entity_poly.pdbx_strand_id
1 'polypeptide(L)'
;IKGDAASFLQAELNTYSQVFPKVFLFKINADYTDEQLQNLIIVACKEKTTAIATSDDAEISNMLKHLYVEDINSDIEVLTDDLAPVEHYNSFAQRSYQRAK
;
A
#
# COMPACT_ATOMS: atom_id res chain seq x y z
N ILE A 1 -4.33 2.63 7.75
CA ILE A 1 -4.70 3.32 6.51
C ILE A 1 -6.16 3.01 6.28
N LYS A 2 -7.00 4.04 6.18
CA LYS A 2 -8.47 3.91 6.20
C LYS A 2 -9.12 4.88 5.21
N GLY A 3 -10.36 4.59 4.84
CA GLY A 3 -11.17 5.40 3.92
C GLY A 3 -11.52 4.68 2.62
N ASP A 4 -12.36 5.31 1.79
CA ASP A 4 -12.93 4.69 0.59
C ASP A 4 -11.88 4.20 -0.41
N ALA A 5 -10.76 4.93 -0.51
CA ALA A 5 -9.64 4.58 -1.39
C ALA A 5 -8.72 3.49 -0.81
N ALA A 6 -8.88 3.09 0.46
CA ALA A 6 -8.07 2.04 1.07
C ALA A 6 -8.37 0.65 0.46
N SER A 7 -9.55 0.49 -0.14
CA SER A 7 -9.95 -0.74 -0.85
C SER A 7 -9.01 -1.08 -2.01
N PHE A 8 -8.51 -0.07 -2.72
CA PHE A 8 -7.53 -0.27 -3.79
C PHE A 8 -6.19 -0.79 -3.26
N LEU A 9 -5.66 -0.15 -2.22
CA LEU A 9 -4.42 -0.58 -1.57
C LEU A 9 -4.54 -2.00 -1.00
N GLN A 10 -5.68 -2.34 -0.41
CA GLN A 10 -6.00 -3.68 0.08
C GLN A 10 -5.92 -4.71 -1.05
N ALA A 11 -6.55 -4.42 -2.20
CA ALA A 11 -6.48 -5.26 -3.38
C ALA A 11 -5.03 -5.40 -3.91
N GLU A 12 -4.26 -4.31 -3.97
CA GLU A 12 -2.84 -4.35 -4.37
C GLU A 12 -2.02 -5.25 -3.44
N LEU A 13 -2.12 -5.05 -2.12
CA LEU A 13 -1.38 -5.84 -1.14
C LEU A 13 -1.73 -7.33 -1.19
N ASN A 14 -3.01 -7.65 -1.36
CA ASN A 14 -3.44 -9.04 -1.55
C ASN A 14 -2.85 -9.63 -2.83
N THR A 15 -2.83 -8.86 -3.92
CA THR A 15 -2.28 -9.30 -5.21
C THR A 15 -0.78 -9.61 -5.08
N TYR A 16 -0.01 -8.73 -4.46
CA TYR A 16 1.41 -9.00 -4.19
C TYR A 16 1.60 -10.20 -3.26
N SER A 17 0.76 -10.35 -2.24
CA SER A 17 0.87 -11.45 -1.28
C SER A 17 0.58 -12.84 -1.87
N GLN A 18 -0.12 -12.92 -3.01
CA GLN A 18 -0.29 -14.19 -3.74
C GLN A 18 0.99 -14.68 -4.42
N VAL A 19 1.88 -13.77 -4.80
CA VAL A 19 3.10 -14.09 -5.56
C VAL A 19 4.34 -14.04 -4.68
N PHE A 20 4.39 -13.10 -3.74
CA PHE A 20 5.54 -12.85 -2.90
C PHE A 20 5.28 -13.34 -1.47
N PRO A 21 6.14 -14.22 -0.92
CA PRO A 21 5.95 -14.75 0.44
C PRO A 21 5.94 -13.69 1.55
N LYS A 22 6.51 -12.51 1.28
CA LYS A 22 6.53 -11.41 2.23
C LYS A 22 6.30 -10.09 1.51
N VAL A 23 5.36 -9.31 2.04
CA VAL A 23 5.05 -7.96 1.58
C VAL A 23 5.09 -7.03 2.80
N PHE A 24 5.74 -5.88 2.65
CA PHE A 24 5.83 -4.82 3.66
C PHE A 24 5.20 -3.55 3.10
N LEU A 25 4.63 -2.75 4.00
CA LEU A 25 4.06 -1.45 3.68
C LEU A 25 4.70 -0.38 4.56
N PHE A 26 5.10 0.73 3.98
CA PHE A 26 5.72 1.85 4.70
C PHE A 26 5.00 3.17 4.41
N LYS A 27 4.83 3.99 5.43
CA LYS A 27 4.28 5.35 5.30
C LYS A 27 5.42 6.32 4.98
N ILE A 28 5.29 7.12 3.93
CA ILE A 28 6.30 8.15 3.67
C ILE A 28 6.27 9.21 4.79
N ASN A 29 5.07 9.61 5.23
CA ASN A 29 4.88 10.55 6.34
C ASN A 29 4.34 9.81 7.57
N ALA A 30 5.21 9.50 8.54
CA ALA A 30 4.81 8.77 9.75
C ALA A 30 3.75 9.50 10.58
N ASP A 31 3.84 10.83 10.63
CA ASP A 31 2.97 11.68 11.45
C ASP A 31 1.54 11.82 10.91
N TYR A 32 1.30 11.40 9.66
CA TYR A 32 -0.04 11.49 9.08
C TYR A 32 -0.92 10.41 9.70
N THR A 33 -2.13 10.78 10.07
CA THR A 33 -3.17 9.81 10.45
C THR A 33 -3.51 8.90 9.27
N ASP A 34 -4.18 7.79 9.57
CA ASP A 34 -4.48 6.77 8.57
C ASP A 34 -5.58 7.19 7.59
N GLU A 35 -6.32 8.23 7.94
CA GLU A 35 -7.37 8.87 7.14
C GLU A 35 -6.83 9.98 6.23
N GLN A 36 -5.59 10.43 6.46
CA GLN A 36 -4.96 11.45 5.63
C GLN A 36 -4.38 10.86 4.34
N LEU A 37 -4.64 11.55 3.23
CA LEU A 37 -4.07 11.23 1.93
C LEU A 37 -2.53 11.31 2.00
N GLN A 38 -1.87 10.22 1.60
CA GLN A 38 -0.42 10.12 1.60
C GLN A 38 0.07 9.08 0.59
N ASN A 39 1.34 9.22 0.21
CA ASN A 39 2.04 8.19 -0.54
C ASN A 39 2.51 7.08 0.39
N LEU A 40 2.54 5.86 -0.14
CA LEU A 40 2.95 4.64 0.56
C LEU A 40 3.97 3.90 -0.29
N ILE A 41 4.84 3.13 0.36
CA ILE A 41 5.81 2.26 -0.30
C ILE A 41 5.44 0.82 0.00
N ILE A 42 5.26 0.01 -1.03
CA ILE A 42 5.09 -1.44 -0.93
C ILE A 42 6.41 -2.11 -1.32
N VAL A 43 6.91 -3.00 -0.46
CA VAL A 43 8.09 -3.81 -0.74
C VAL A 43 7.72 -5.28 -0.70
N ALA A 44 7.83 -5.96 -1.83
CA ALA A 44 7.51 -7.38 -1.96
C ALA A 44 8.80 -8.19 -2.17
N CYS A 45 9.03 -9.19 -1.32
CA CYS A 45 10.25 -10.01 -1.30
C CYS A 45 9.95 -11.42 -1.79
N LYS A 46 10.75 -11.94 -2.73
CA LYS A 46 10.63 -13.32 -3.24
C LYS A 46 11.14 -14.35 -2.24
N GLU A 47 12.09 -13.98 -1.42
CA GLU A 47 12.63 -14.85 -0.37
C GLU A 47 11.82 -14.71 0.91
N LYS A 48 11.72 -15.80 1.68
CA LYS A 48 11.11 -15.82 3.01
C LYS A 48 12.04 -15.14 4.04
N THR A 49 12.34 -13.86 3.81
CA THR A 49 13.14 -13.06 4.74
C THR A 49 12.23 -12.48 5.83
N THR A 50 12.74 -12.48 7.06
CA THR A 50 12.15 -11.74 8.18
C THR A 50 12.78 -10.36 8.33
N ALA A 51 13.81 -10.04 7.54
CA ALA A 51 14.47 -8.75 7.60
C ALA A 51 13.57 -7.66 7.01
N ILE A 52 13.46 -6.55 7.74
CA ILE A 52 12.82 -5.33 7.27
C ILE A 52 13.70 -4.74 6.16
N ALA A 53 13.08 -4.18 5.12
CA ALA A 53 13.79 -3.54 4.03
C ALA A 53 14.68 -2.39 4.54
N THR A 54 15.95 -2.38 4.14
CA THR A 54 16.92 -1.31 4.45
C THR A 54 17.57 -0.81 3.17
N SER A 55 18.08 0.42 3.18
CA SER A 55 18.83 1.02 2.07
C SER A 55 20.06 1.74 2.58
N ASP A 56 21.13 1.73 1.77
CA ASP A 56 22.34 2.53 2.00
C ASP A 56 22.13 4.02 1.69
N ASP A 57 21.11 4.33 0.90
CA ASP A 57 20.68 5.70 0.64
C ASP A 57 19.93 6.25 1.86
N ALA A 58 20.38 7.40 2.37
CA ALA A 58 19.85 7.98 3.60
C ALA A 58 18.38 8.41 3.48
N GLU A 59 17.94 8.87 2.31
CA GLU A 59 16.57 9.31 2.08
C GLU A 59 15.63 8.11 2.03
N ILE A 60 15.98 7.10 1.22
CA ILE A 60 15.21 5.85 1.12
C ILE A 60 15.17 5.15 2.48
N SER A 61 16.31 5.08 3.17
CA SER A 61 16.41 4.50 4.51
C SER A 61 15.48 5.20 5.49
N ASN A 62 15.33 6.52 5.40
CA ASN A 62 14.40 7.26 6.25
C ASN A 62 12.93 6.87 5.97
N MET A 63 12.54 6.73 4.71
CA MET A 63 11.17 6.30 4.36
C MET A 63 10.87 4.86 4.80
N LEU A 64 11.86 3.95 4.70
CA LEU A 64 11.71 2.55 5.09
C LEU A 64 11.69 2.32 6.61
N LYS A 65 11.92 3.34 7.44
CA LYS A 65 11.77 3.23 8.91
C LYS A 65 10.31 3.17 9.36
N HIS A 66 9.40 3.67 8.54
CA HIS A 66 8.01 3.88 8.92
C HIS A 66 7.14 2.67 8.54
N LEU A 67 7.51 1.50 9.05
CA LEU A 67 6.80 0.25 8.79
C LEU A 67 5.37 0.31 9.34
N TYR A 68 4.40 0.05 8.48
CA TYR A 68 3.01 -0.10 8.85
C TYR A 68 2.73 -1.55 9.24
N VAL A 69 2.33 -1.78 10.49
CA VAL A 69 2.17 -3.12 11.08
C VAL A 69 0.73 -3.50 11.41
N GLU A 70 -0.20 -2.56 11.29
CA GLU A 70 -1.61 -2.82 11.55
C GLU A 70 -2.21 -3.74 10.48
N ASP A 71 -3.21 -4.52 10.89
CA ASP A 71 -3.85 -5.49 10.01
C ASP A 71 -4.65 -4.78 8.93
N ILE A 72 -4.25 -4.99 7.68
CA ILE A 72 -4.96 -4.46 6.52
C ILE A 72 -5.91 -5.56 6.07
N ASN A 73 -7.21 -5.30 6.19
CA ASN A 73 -8.25 -6.27 5.88
C ASN A 73 -8.01 -6.91 4.49
N SER A 74 -7.76 -8.22 4.50
CA SER A 74 -7.34 -9.00 3.35
C SER A 74 -8.49 -9.75 2.67
N ASP A 75 -9.74 -9.52 3.06
CA ASP A 75 -10.93 -10.10 2.42
C ASP A 75 -11.29 -9.47 1.06
N ILE A 76 -10.44 -8.58 0.51
CA ILE A 76 -10.66 -7.97 -0.80
C ILE A 76 -10.09 -8.85 -1.92
N GLU A 77 -10.85 -8.99 -3.01
CA GLU A 77 -10.44 -9.73 -4.19
C GLU A 77 -9.16 -9.13 -4.82
N VAL A 78 -8.27 -9.99 -5.31
CA VAL A 78 -7.03 -9.55 -5.96
C VAL A 78 -7.30 -8.87 -7.29
N LEU A 79 -6.39 -7.98 -7.69
CA LEU A 79 -6.44 -7.33 -8.98
C LEU A 79 -6.02 -8.34 -10.06
N THR A 80 -6.97 -8.73 -10.92
CA THR A 80 -6.73 -9.55 -12.11
C THR A 80 -6.96 -8.72 -13.38
N ASP A 81 -6.30 -9.11 -14.47
CA ASP A 81 -6.42 -8.41 -15.77
C ASP A 81 -7.81 -8.61 -16.40
N ASP A 82 -8.52 -9.68 -16.01
CA ASP A 82 -9.79 -10.15 -16.59
C ASP A 82 -10.95 -9.13 -16.58
N LEU A 83 -10.80 -7.98 -15.89
CA LEU A 83 -11.83 -6.94 -15.86
C LEU A 83 -11.31 -5.49 -15.89
N ALA A 84 -10.03 -5.27 -16.26
CA ALA A 84 -9.40 -3.95 -16.24
C ALA A 84 -9.79 -3.09 -14.99
N PRO A 85 -9.67 -3.62 -13.76
CA PRO A 85 -10.23 -3.00 -12.54
C PRO A 85 -9.59 -1.64 -12.19
N VAL A 86 -8.46 -1.30 -12.81
CA VAL A 86 -7.75 -0.03 -12.64
C VAL A 86 -8.66 1.18 -12.92
N GLU A 87 -9.54 1.09 -13.93
CA GLU A 87 -10.46 2.18 -14.28
C GLU A 87 -11.50 2.44 -13.18
N HIS A 88 -12.00 1.37 -12.55
CA HIS A 88 -12.98 1.48 -11.47
C HIS A 88 -12.38 2.24 -10.29
N TYR A 89 -11.19 1.86 -9.82
CA TYR A 89 -10.51 2.50 -8.68
C TYR A 89 -10.01 3.92 -8.98
N ASN A 90 -9.51 4.18 -10.20
CA ASN A 90 -9.11 5.52 -10.62
C ASN A 90 -10.25 6.55 -10.48
N SER A 91 -11.49 6.13 -10.78
CA SER A 91 -12.66 7.00 -10.65
C SER A 91 -12.96 7.40 -9.20
N PHE A 92 -12.71 6.53 -8.21
CA PHE A 92 -12.89 6.84 -6.79
C PHE A 92 -11.77 7.73 -6.26
N ALA A 93 -10.52 7.46 -6.63
CA ALA A 93 -9.36 8.26 -6.22
C ALA A 93 -9.45 9.72 -6.72
N GLN A 94 -9.91 9.93 -7.96
CA GLN A 94 -10.12 11.27 -8.49
C GLN A 94 -11.25 12.01 -7.76
N ARG A 95 -12.35 11.33 -7.43
CA ARG A 95 -13.47 11.94 -6.71
C ARG A 95 -13.12 12.30 -5.27
N SER A 96 -12.35 11.47 -4.57
CA SER A 96 -11.90 11.78 -3.21
C SER A 96 -10.92 12.95 -3.20
N TYR A 97 -9.98 13.02 -4.15
CA TYR A 97 -9.08 14.16 -4.31
C TYR A 97 -9.82 15.49 -4.56
N GLN A 98 -10.85 15.48 -5.42
CA GLN A 98 -11.66 16.67 -5.69
C GLN A 98 -12.48 17.15 -4.47
N ARG A 99 -12.84 16.26 -3.55
CA ARG A 99 -13.57 16.59 -2.32
C ARG A 99 -12.68 17.09 -1.18
N ALA A 100 -11.39 16.75 -1.20
CA ALA A 100 -10.42 17.15 -0.16
C ALA A 100 -9.77 18.52 -0.42
N LYS A 101 -10.15 19.22 -1.49
CA LYS A 101 -9.67 20.55 -1.88
C LYS A 101 -10.73 21.60 -1.61
#